data_AF-A0A6A6MLL7-F1
#
_entry.id   AF-A0A6A6MLL7-F1
#
_cell.length_a   1.000
_cell.length_b   1.000
_cell.length_c   1.000
_cell.angle_alpha   90.00
_cell.angle_beta   90.00
_cell.angle_gamma   90.00
#
_symmetry.space_group_name_H-M   'P 1'
#
loop_
_entity.id
_entity.type
_entity.pdbx_description
1 polymer ?
#
loop_
_entity_poly.entity_id
_entity_poly.type
_entity_poly.pdbx_seq_one_letter_code
_entity_poly.pdbx_strand_id
1 'polypeptide(L)'
;MQQLLLSQTTALIQFGQLLCLVVAGDRPSPNLAPPVNPGTTGARIWARTNCGFDGAGRGRCQTGDCGGLLQCTSYGAPPNTLAEFALNQFNNLDFFDISLVDGFNVPMEFSPTSGGCRRGITCKADINGQCPAVLRAPGGCNNPCTVYKTNEYCCNNGNCGPTDLSRFFKDRCRDAYSYPKDDQTSTFTCPGATFAITNNCPYTVWAAAVPGGGRRLDPRQTWPLPVNPGTTGARIWARTNCGFDGAGRGQCQTGDCGGLLQCTAYGAPPNTLAEFALNRFYNLDFFDISLVDGFNVPMEFSPTSGGCSRGLHATMTSMGSALLC
;
A
#
# COMPACT_ATOMS: atom_id res chain seq x y z
N MET A 1 -33.86 32.67 4.57
CA MET A 1 -32.85 32.47 3.50
C MET A 1 -31.48 32.54 4.13
N GLN A 2 -30.84 31.39 4.34
CA GLN A 2 -29.45 31.31 4.74
C GLN A 2 -28.81 30.35 3.74
N GLN A 3 -27.98 30.90 2.84
CA GLN A 3 -27.14 30.14 1.93
C GLN A 3 -26.19 29.29 2.77
N LEU A 4 -26.42 27.97 2.79
CA LEU A 4 -25.43 27.02 3.27
C LEU A 4 -24.34 26.96 2.20
N LEU A 5 -23.20 27.59 2.48
CA LEU A 5 -21.97 27.44 1.70
C LEU A 5 -21.56 25.95 1.75
N LEU A 6 -21.63 25.27 0.60
CA LEU A 6 -21.12 23.92 0.40
C LEU A 6 -19.60 23.92 0.59
N SER A 7 -19.13 23.61 1.79
CA SER A 7 -17.73 23.23 2.02
C SER A 7 -17.46 21.94 1.24
N GLN A 8 -16.60 22.00 0.22
CA GLN A 8 -16.19 20.81 -0.53
C GLN A 8 -15.37 19.88 0.37
N THR A 9 -16.04 18.92 0.99
CA THR A 9 -15.41 17.86 1.78
C THR A 9 -14.57 16.98 0.87
N THR A 10 -13.24 17.02 1.01
CA THR A 10 -12.33 16.08 0.34
C THR A 10 -12.23 14.80 1.16
N ALA A 11 -12.38 13.63 0.53
CA ALA A 11 -12.08 12.35 1.15
C ALA A 11 -10.55 12.12 1.11
N LEU A 12 -9.93 12.01 2.28
CA LEU A 12 -8.53 11.62 2.41
C LEU A 12 -8.47 10.13 2.74
N ILE A 13 -7.87 9.34 1.85
CA ILE A 13 -7.62 7.91 2.03
C ILE A 13 -6.12 7.70 2.12
N GLN A 14 -5.67 7.20 3.26
CA GLN A 14 -4.29 6.83 3.51
C GLN A 14 -4.16 5.30 3.46
N PHE A 15 -3.26 4.80 2.61
CA PHE A 15 -2.98 3.37 2.50
C PHE A 15 -1.69 3.02 3.25
N GLY A 16 -1.82 2.21 4.31
CA GLY A 16 -0.74 1.84 5.23
C GLY A 16 -1.14 2.02 6.71
N GLN A 17 -0.92 0.97 7.50
CA GLN A 17 -1.19 0.82 8.95
C GLN A 17 -2.61 0.99 9.48
N LEU A 18 -3.46 1.85 8.91
CA LEU A 18 -4.87 2.00 9.29
C LEU A 18 -5.58 2.67 8.11
N LEU A 19 -6.62 2.04 7.57
CA LEU A 19 -7.46 2.71 6.57
C LEU A 19 -8.35 3.74 7.29
N CYS A 20 -7.81 4.94 7.56
CA CYS A 20 -8.60 6.05 8.07
C CYS A 20 -9.30 6.75 6.90
N LEU A 21 -10.59 6.48 6.72
CA LEU A 21 -11.45 7.34 5.91
C LEU A 21 -11.69 8.63 6.71
N VAL A 22 -10.93 9.69 6.41
CA VAL A 22 -11.22 11.02 6.97
C VAL A 22 -12.10 11.75 5.98
N VAL A 23 -13.40 11.72 6.23
CA VAL A 23 -14.35 12.64 5.61
C VAL A 23 -14.28 13.93 6.42
N ALA A 24 -13.80 15.04 5.82
CA ALA A 24 -13.71 16.31 6.53
C ALA A 24 -15.12 16.78 7.00
N GLY A 25 -15.36 16.70 8.31
CA GLY A 25 -16.62 17.08 8.94
C GLY A 25 -17.11 16.13 10.05
N ASP A 26 -16.65 14.88 10.07
CA ASP A 26 -17.01 13.92 11.12
C ASP A 26 -15.89 13.73 12.15
N ARG A 27 -16.27 13.58 13.43
CA ARG A 27 -15.34 13.13 14.47
C ARG A 27 -14.85 11.73 14.08
N PRO A 28 -13.54 11.43 14.16
CA PRO A 28 -13.03 10.11 13.85
C PRO A 28 -13.73 9.09 14.74
N SER A 29 -14.61 8.27 14.15
CA SER A 29 -15.21 7.14 14.87
C SER A 29 -14.19 6.00 14.85
N PRO A 30 -13.73 5.50 16.00
CA PRO A 30 -12.60 4.56 16.12
C PRO A 30 -12.93 3.13 15.66
N ASN A 31 -14.05 2.91 14.97
CA ASN A 31 -14.31 1.62 14.31
C ASN A 31 -13.55 1.59 12.99
N LEU A 32 -12.25 1.33 13.11
CA LEU A 32 -11.34 1.00 12.03
C LEU A 32 -12.01 0.03 11.06
N ALA A 33 -11.98 0.35 9.76
CA ALA A 33 -12.15 -0.69 8.75
C ALA A 33 -11.14 -1.82 9.05
N PRO A 34 -11.53 -3.10 8.96
CA PRO A 34 -10.61 -4.20 9.20
C PRO A 34 -9.41 -4.08 8.24
N PRO A 35 -8.20 -4.49 8.68
CA PRO A 35 -7.04 -4.54 7.79
C PRO A 35 -7.35 -5.32 6.51
N VAL A 36 -6.91 -4.80 5.36
CA VAL A 36 -7.12 -5.47 4.07
C VAL A 36 -6.00 -6.49 3.84
N ASN A 37 -6.35 -7.71 3.47
CA ASN A 37 -5.40 -8.81 3.36
C ASN A 37 -4.49 -8.65 2.13
N PRO A 38 -3.17 -8.90 2.23
CA PRO A 38 -2.30 -9.04 1.06
C PRO A 38 -2.82 -10.08 0.07
N GLY A 39 -2.60 -9.86 -1.23
CA GLY A 39 -3.17 -10.70 -2.30
C GLY A 39 -4.62 -10.36 -2.66
N THR A 40 -5.26 -9.43 -1.94
CA THR A 40 -6.58 -8.91 -2.31
C THR A 40 -6.52 -8.24 -3.68
N THR A 41 -7.47 -8.57 -4.54
CA THR A 41 -7.63 -8.03 -5.90
C THR A 41 -8.99 -7.35 -6.04
N GLY A 42 -9.07 -6.35 -6.93
CA GLY A 42 -10.33 -5.66 -7.22
C GLY A 42 -10.95 -4.98 -5.99
N ALA A 43 -10.14 -4.56 -5.02
CA ALA A 43 -10.66 -3.85 -3.86
C ALA A 43 -10.96 -2.39 -4.22
N ARG A 44 -12.02 -1.86 -3.61
CA ARG A 44 -12.50 -0.50 -3.84
C ARG A 44 -12.82 0.18 -2.52
N ILE A 45 -12.47 1.45 -2.41
CA ILE A 45 -12.94 2.36 -1.36
C ILE A 45 -13.62 3.53 -2.05
N TRP A 46 -14.80 3.92 -1.58
CA TRP A 46 -15.53 5.07 -2.14
C TRP A 46 -16.37 5.76 -1.06
N ALA A 47 -16.66 7.04 -1.29
CA ALA A 47 -17.57 7.81 -0.45
C ALA A 47 -19.02 7.64 -0.93
N ARG A 48 -19.96 7.66 0.02
CA ARG A 48 -21.40 7.67 -0.23
C ARG A 48 -21.99 8.97 0.31
N THR A 49 -22.96 9.55 -0.41
CA THR A 49 -23.53 10.86 -0.03
C THR A 49 -25.04 10.78 0.16
N ASN A 50 -25.55 11.67 1.02
CA ASN A 50 -26.97 11.83 1.33
C ASN A 50 -27.65 10.48 1.66
N CYS A 51 -27.07 9.78 2.64
CA CYS A 51 -27.53 8.48 3.09
C CYS A 51 -28.51 8.59 4.26
N GLY A 52 -29.48 7.67 4.32
CA GLY A 52 -30.28 7.40 5.51
C GLY A 52 -30.34 5.90 5.77
N PHE A 53 -30.01 5.46 6.99
CA PHE A 53 -30.05 4.07 7.42
C PHE A 53 -30.88 3.91 8.70
N ASP A 54 -31.55 2.78 8.82
CA ASP A 54 -32.22 2.35 10.05
C ASP A 54 -31.22 1.76 11.07
N GLY A 55 -31.71 1.39 12.26
CA GLY A 55 -30.89 0.79 13.32
C GLY A 55 -30.32 -0.60 12.97
N ALA A 56 -30.83 -1.25 11.92
CA ALA A 56 -30.29 -2.50 11.39
C ALA A 56 -29.25 -2.27 10.26
N GLY A 57 -28.92 -1.01 9.96
CA GLY A 57 -27.98 -0.64 8.90
C GLY A 57 -28.55 -0.83 7.50
N ARG A 58 -29.88 -0.83 7.32
CA ARG A 58 -30.54 -0.87 6.01
C ARG A 58 -31.08 0.50 5.64
N GLY A 59 -31.00 0.88 4.38
CA GLY A 59 -31.25 2.26 3.98
C GLY A 59 -30.99 2.54 2.52
N ARG A 60 -30.63 3.78 2.22
CA ARG A 60 -30.26 4.20 0.86
C ARG A 60 -29.34 5.42 0.89
N CYS A 61 -28.41 5.46 -0.05
CA CYS A 61 -27.60 6.64 -0.38
C CYS A 61 -27.98 7.21 -1.75
N GLN A 62 -27.77 8.52 -1.95
CA GLN A 62 -27.98 9.17 -3.25
C GLN A 62 -26.91 8.77 -4.27
N THR A 63 -25.66 8.68 -3.83
CA THR A 63 -24.51 8.25 -4.67
C THR A 63 -23.73 7.13 -3.99
N GLY A 64 -23.22 6.16 -4.75
CA GLY A 64 -22.36 5.09 -4.23
C GLY A 64 -23.11 4.06 -3.37
N ASP A 65 -24.43 4.00 -3.45
CA ASP A 65 -25.23 3.04 -2.69
C ASP A 65 -24.86 1.59 -3.05
N CYS A 66 -24.64 0.74 -2.04
CA CYS A 66 -24.18 -0.64 -2.22
C CYS A 66 -25.27 -1.65 -1.86
N GLY A 67 -26.45 -1.47 -2.47
CA GLY A 67 -27.62 -2.32 -2.24
C GLY A 67 -28.39 -1.98 -0.96
N GLY A 68 -28.36 -0.71 -0.55
CA GLY A 68 -29.06 -0.22 0.64
C GLY A 68 -28.49 -0.70 1.97
N LEU A 69 -27.23 -1.12 2.00
CA LEU A 69 -26.56 -1.62 3.21
C LEU A 69 -25.55 -0.60 3.74
N LEU A 70 -25.50 -0.41 5.06
CA LEU A 70 -24.46 0.38 5.71
C LEU A 70 -23.10 -0.31 5.55
N GLN A 71 -23.06 -1.64 5.72
CA GLN A 71 -21.89 -2.49 5.52
C GLN A 71 -21.95 -3.12 4.11
N CYS A 72 -21.15 -2.60 3.18
CA CYS A 72 -21.19 -3.03 1.79
C CYS A 72 -20.63 -4.44 1.61
N THR A 73 -21.35 -5.28 0.85
CA THR A 73 -20.88 -6.60 0.37
C THR A 73 -20.75 -6.66 -1.15
N SER A 74 -21.08 -5.55 -1.82
CA SER A 74 -21.01 -5.36 -3.27
C SER A 74 -20.49 -3.95 -3.57
N TYR A 75 -20.09 -3.72 -4.83
CA TYR A 75 -19.68 -2.39 -5.28
C TYR A 75 -20.87 -1.40 -5.26
N GLY A 76 -20.54 -0.13 -5.05
CA GLY A 76 -21.52 0.95 -5.03
C GLY A 76 -22.02 1.33 -6.43
N ALA A 77 -23.25 1.82 -6.50
CA ALA A 77 -23.85 2.35 -7.72
C ALA A 77 -23.23 3.69 -8.14
N PRO A 78 -22.88 3.88 -9.42
CA PRO A 78 -22.44 5.16 -9.98
C PRO A 78 -23.45 6.31 -9.77
N PRO A 79 -22.99 7.58 -9.67
CA PRO A 79 -21.58 7.99 -9.74
C PRO A 79 -20.88 7.84 -8.38
N ASN A 80 -19.67 7.30 -8.38
CA ASN A 80 -18.81 7.25 -7.20
C ASN A 80 -17.33 7.33 -7.57
N THR A 81 -16.61 8.28 -6.98
CA THR A 81 -15.15 8.36 -7.09
C THR A 81 -14.54 7.15 -6.38
N LEU A 82 -13.74 6.35 -7.08
CA LEU A 82 -13.15 5.12 -6.55
C LEU A 82 -11.67 5.32 -6.24
N ALA A 83 -11.24 4.82 -5.09
CA ALA A 83 -9.86 4.38 -4.88
C ALA A 83 -9.83 2.87 -5.10
N GLU A 84 -9.15 2.41 -6.14
CA GLU A 84 -9.01 0.99 -6.48
C GLU A 84 -7.61 0.51 -6.10
N PHE A 85 -7.50 -0.72 -5.61
CA PHE A 85 -6.21 -1.30 -5.29
C PHE A 85 -6.19 -2.83 -5.37
N ALA A 86 -5.01 -3.35 -5.63
CA ALA A 86 -4.68 -4.75 -5.59
C ALA A 86 -3.31 -4.93 -4.91
N LEU A 87 -3.25 -5.74 -3.87
CA LEU A 87 -2.10 -5.80 -2.96
C LEU A 87 -1.21 -6.99 -3.27
N ASN A 88 0.10 -6.80 -3.28
CA ASN A 88 1.09 -7.84 -3.51
C ASN A 88 0.82 -8.64 -4.79
N GLN A 89 0.79 -7.93 -5.92
CA GLN A 89 0.52 -8.51 -7.25
C GLN A 89 1.85 -8.83 -7.97
N PHE A 90 1.90 -8.63 -9.29
CA PHE A 90 3.10 -8.88 -10.08
C PHE A 90 4.32 -8.15 -9.53
N ASN A 91 5.46 -8.86 -9.44
CA ASN A 91 6.72 -8.38 -8.86
C ASN A 91 6.61 -7.84 -7.41
N ASN A 92 5.63 -8.32 -6.63
CA ASN A 92 5.41 -7.92 -5.23
C ASN A 92 5.13 -6.42 -5.09
N LEU A 93 4.48 -5.85 -6.11
CA LEU A 93 4.02 -4.49 -6.11
C LEU A 93 2.54 -4.44 -5.72
N ASP A 94 2.21 -3.47 -4.88
CA ASP A 94 0.84 -3.01 -4.75
C ASP A 94 0.52 -2.16 -5.98
N PHE A 95 -0.64 -2.37 -6.58
CA PHE A 95 -1.18 -1.57 -7.68
C PHE A 95 -2.36 -0.78 -7.13
N PHE A 96 -2.40 0.51 -7.39
CA PHE A 96 -3.45 1.36 -6.89
C PHE A 96 -3.70 2.54 -7.82
N ASP A 97 -4.92 3.03 -7.81
CA ASP A 97 -5.37 4.13 -8.65
C ASP A 97 -6.57 4.87 -8.05
N ILE A 98 -6.83 6.08 -8.58
CA ILE A 98 -8.16 6.70 -8.48
C ILE A 98 -8.85 6.49 -9.82
N SER A 99 -10.10 6.05 -9.78
CA SER A 99 -10.89 5.76 -10.98
C SER A 99 -12.17 6.56 -11.04
N LEU A 100 -12.39 7.19 -12.19
CA LEU A 100 -13.59 7.95 -12.56
C LEU A 100 -14.38 7.23 -13.66
N VAL A 101 -14.06 5.95 -13.92
CA VAL A 101 -14.78 5.09 -14.87
C VAL A 101 -16.22 4.84 -14.41
N ASP A 102 -16.44 4.83 -13.09
CA ASP A 102 -17.77 4.76 -12.46
C ASP A 102 -18.29 6.16 -12.04
N GLY A 103 -17.69 7.23 -12.58
CA GLY A 103 -18.09 8.62 -12.34
C GLY A 103 -17.40 9.28 -11.14
N PHE A 104 -17.89 10.46 -10.77
CA PHE A 104 -17.36 11.28 -9.70
C PHE A 104 -18.49 11.78 -8.79
N ASN A 105 -18.29 11.74 -7.47
CA ASN A 105 -19.20 12.34 -6.51
C ASN A 105 -18.47 13.20 -5.46
N VAL A 106 -17.36 12.71 -4.93
CA VAL A 106 -16.58 13.38 -3.87
C VAL A 106 -15.12 13.50 -4.31
N PRO A 107 -14.47 14.67 -4.11
CA PRO A 107 -13.03 14.84 -4.27
C PRO A 107 -12.24 13.81 -3.44
N MET A 108 -11.19 13.24 -4.01
CA MET A 108 -10.44 12.17 -3.35
C MET A 108 -8.93 12.39 -3.43
N GLU A 109 -8.24 12.05 -2.34
CA GLU A 109 -6.81 11.78 -2.33
C GLU A 109 -6.58 10.35 -1.87
N PHE A 110 -5.71 9.64 -2.59
CA PHE A 110 -5.29 8.29 -2.27
C PHE A 110 -3.77 8.22 -2.25
N SER A 111 -3.20 8.22 -1.04
CA SER A 111 -1.77 8.40 -0.84
C SER A 111 -1.20 7.29 0.04
N PRO A 112 -0.04 6.69 -0.33
CA PRO A 112 0.67 5.79 0.56
C PRO A 112 1.25 6.57 1.75
N THR A 113 1.19 5.98 2.94
CA THR A 113 1.79 6.57 4.15
C THR A 113 3.11 5.92 4.56
N SER A 114 3.53 4.87 3.85
CA SER A 114 4.69 4.05 4.22
C SER A 114 5.25 3.25 3.03
N GLY A 115 6.23 2.35 3.26
CA GLY A 115 6.78 1.45 2.21
C GLY A 115 7.77 2.09 1.22
N GLY A 116 8.36 3.24 1.55
CA GLY A 116 9.29 3.95 0.67
C GLY A 116 8.62 4.59 -0.55
N CYS A 117 7.29 4.48 -0.65
CA CYS A 117 6.47 5.07 -1.68
C CYS A 117 6.08 6.50 -1.27
N ARG A 118 6.29 7.47 -2.17
CA ARG A 118 6.08 8.90 -1.88
C ARG A 118 5.05 9.58 -2.78
N ARG A 119 4.61 8.90 -3.85
CA ARG A 119 3.68 9.48 -4.81
C ARG A 119 2.27 8.96 -4.53
N GLY A 120 1.41 9.86 -4.04
CA GLY A 120 -0.03 9.64 -3.98
C GLY A 120 -0.74 10.16 -5.23
N ILE A 121 -2.06 10.00 -5.23
CA ILE A 121 -2.96 10.36 -6.32
C ILE A 121 -3.99 11.35 -5.78
N THR A 122 -4.28 12.41 -6.53
CA THR A 122 -5.29 13.38 -6.13
C THR A 122 -6.25 13.67 -7.27
N CYS A 123 -7.54 13.71 -6.96
CA CYS A 123 -8.59 14.20 -7.83
C CYS A 123 -9.48 15.15 -7.03
N LYS A 124 -9.08 16.43 -7.00
CA LYS A 124 -9.69 17.46 -6.16
C LYS A 124 -10.43 18.57 -6.93
N ALA A 125 -10.54 18.44 -8.25
CA ALA A 125 -11.24 19.41 -9.07
C ALA A 125 -12.75 19.42 -8.82
N ASP A 126 -13.40 20.56 -9.08
CA ASP A 126 -14.86 20.68 -9.04
C ASP A 126 -15.52 20.06 -10.28
N ILE A 127 -15.50 18.73 -10.35
CA ILE A 127 -16.10 17.97 -11.44
C ILE A 127 -17.63 18.08 -11.39
N ASN A 128 -18.25 18.12 -10.21
CA ASN A 128 -19.70 18.22 -10.07
C ASN A 128 -20.26 19.55 -10.58
N GLY A 129 -19.62 20.67 -10.21
CA GLY A 129 -20.01 22.00 -10.69
C GLY A 129 -19.89 22.12 -12.21
N GLN A 130 -18.82 21.55 -12.76
CA GLN A 130 -18.47 21.64 -14.18
C GLN A 130 -19.00 20.48 -15.03
N CYS A 131 -19.78 19.56 -14.44
CA CYS A 131 -20.21 18.33 -15.11
C CYS A 131 -21.02 18.65 -16.39
N PRO A 132 -20.65 18.08 -17.55
CA PRO A 132 -21.40 18.20 -18.78
C PRO A 132 -22.86 17.81 -18.57
N ALA A 133 -23.78 18.54 -19.19
CA ALA A 133 -25.22 18.33 -18.97
C ALA A 133 -25.66 16.88 -19.23
N VAL A 134 -25.07 16.22 -20.23
CA VAL A 134 -25.36 14.82 -20.60
C VAL A 134 -24.88 13.78 -19.57
N LEU A 135 -23.97 14.15 -18.67
CA LEU A 135 -23.39 13.27 -17.66
C LEU A 135 -23.89 13.58 -16.24
N ARG A 136 -24.63 14.68 -16.06
CA ARG A 136 -25.03 15.16 -14.74
C ARG A 136 -25.99 14.17 -14.08
N ALA A 137 -25.69 13.81 -12.85
CA ALA A 137 -26.54 12.95 -12.02
C ALA A 137 -26.81 13.64 -10.67
N PRO A 138 -27.87 13.23 -9.94
CA PRO A 138 -28.12 13.75 -8.61
C PRO A 138 -26.91 13.48 -7.69
N GLY A 139 -26.24 14.54 -7.22
CA GLY A 139 -25.10 14.43 -6.31
C GLY A 139 -23.75 14.06 -6.95
N GLY A 140 -23.67 13.97 -8.28
CA GLY A 140 -22.43 13.59 -8.96
C GLY A 140 -22.41 13.81 -10.48
N CYS A 141 -21.35 13.30 -11.11
CA CYS A 141 -21.14 13.30 -12.54
C CYS A 141 -20.86 11.87 -13.01
N ASN A 142 -21.75 11.27 -13.81
CA ASN A 142 -21.55 9.93 -14.34
C ASN A 142 -20.43 9.91 -15.38
N ASN A 143 -19.77 8.77 -15.51
CA ASN A 143 -18.93 8.51 -16.67
C ASN A 143 -19.81 8.24 -17.91
N PRO A 144 -19.37 8.59 -19.13
CA PRO A 144 -20.10 8.25 -20.35
C PRO A 144 -20.38 6.75 -20.51
N CYS A 145 -19.54 5.84 -20.00
CA CYS A 145 -19.85 4.40 -20.05
C CYS A 145 -21.15 4.09 -19.29
N THR A 146 -21.32 4.65 -18.09
CA THR A 146 -22.54 4.49 -17.28
C THR A 146 -23.80 4.96 -18.02
N VAL A 147 -23.69 6.09 -18.73
CA VAL A 147 -24.82 6.73 -19.42
C VAL A 147 -25.16 6.05 -20.74
N TYR A 148 -24.17 5.83 -21.60
CA TYR A 148 -24.37 5.40 -22.99
C TYR A 148 -24.26 3.89 -23.17
N LYS A 149 -23.50 3.20 -22.33
CA LYS A 149 -23.30 1.73 -22.38
C LYS A 149 -22.83 1.20 -23.74
N THR A 150 -22.12 2.02 -24.52
CA THR A 150 -21.59 1.64 -25.83
C THR A 150 -20.14 1.15 -25.70
N ASN A 151 -19.66 0.40 -26.69
CA ASN A 151 -18.27 -0.05 -26.72
C ASN A 151 -17.26 1.11 -26.78
N GLU A 152 -17.64 2.23 -27.39
CA GLU A 152 -16.81 3.45 -27.45
C GLU A 152 -16.39 3.93 -26.06
N TYR A 153 -17.33 3.92 -25.09
CA TYR A 153 -17.06 4.40 -23.73
C TYR A 153 -16.71 3.29 -22.74
N CYS A 154 -17.24 2.08 -22.93
CA CYS A 154 -17.07 0.96 -22.00
C CYS A 154 -15.96 -0.03 -22.37
N CYS A 155 -15.41 0.04 -23.59
CA CYS A 155 -14.27 -0.77 -24.01
C CYS A 155 -14.48 -2.29 -23.93
N ASN A 156 -15.73 -2.78 -24.02
CA ASN A 156 -16.09 -4.19 -23.83
C ASN A 156 -15.33 -5.14 -24.79
N ASN A 157 -15.02 -4.69 -26.01
CA ASN A 157 -14.31 -5.46 -27.03
C ASN A 157 -12.80 -5.16 -27.07
N GLY A 158 -12.23 -4.56 -26.02
CA GLY A 158 -10.80 -4.32 -25.86
C GLY A 158 -10.23 -3.11 -26.62
N ASN A 159 -10.80 -2.73 -27.77
CA ASN A 159 -10.42 -1.51 -28.50
C ASN A 159 -11.29 -0.32 -28.11
N CYS A 160 -10.67 0.67 -27.47
CA CYS A 160 -11.23 2.01 -27.24
C CYS A 160 -10.09 3.01 -27.00
N GLY A 161 -10.41 4.30 -27.01
CA GLY A 161 -9.46 5.37 -26.73
C GLY A 161 -10.15 6.55 -26.04
N PRO A 162 -9.41 7.65 -25.79
CA PRO A 162 -9.98 8.82 -25.15
C PRO A 162 -11.05 9.48 -26.02
N THR A 163 -12.17 9.85 -25.39
CA THR A 163 -13.30 10.59 -25.98
C THR A 163 -13.33 12.00 -25.41
N ASP A 164 -14.12 12.91 -25.99
CA ASP A 164 -14.26 14.27 -25.44
C ASP A 164 -14.84 14.24 -24.01
N LEU A 165 -15.73 13.29 -23.74
CA LEU A 165 -16.32 13.10 -22.41
C LEU A 165 -15.32 12.49 -21.40
N SER A 166 -14.41 11.61 -21.81
CA SER A 166 -13.35 11.12 -20.91
C SER A 166 -12.26 12.18 -20.69
N ARG A 167 -11.91 12.96 -21.73
CA ARG A 167 -10.98 14.10 -21.60
C ARG A 167 -11.46 15.15 -20.60
N PHE A 168 -12.76 15.39 -20.52
CA PHE A 168 -13.35 16.27 -19.49
C PHE A 168 -12.89 15.88 -18.06
N PHE A 169 -12.91 14.58 -17.73
CA PHE A 169 -12.42 14.06 -16.45
C PHE A 169 -10.90 14.13 -16.36
N LYS A 170 -10.20 13.71 -17.42
CA LYS A 170 -8.73 13.62 -17.44
C LYS A 170 -8.04 14.98 -17.26
N ASP A 171 -8.57 16.02 -17.90
CA ASP A 171 -8.03 17.37 -17.81
C ASP A 171 -8.12 17.94 -16.38
N ARG A 172 -9.10 17.47 -15.61
CA ARG A 172 -9.36 17.89 -14.22
C ARG A 172 -8.67 17.01 -13.19
N CYS A 173 -8.49 15.73 -13.49
CA CYS A 173 -7.84 14.75 -12.64
C CYS A 173 -6.85 13.93 -13.46
N ARG A 174 -5.68 14.52 -13.72
CA ARG A 174 -4.66 13.98 -14.63
C ARG A 174 -4.13 12.60 -14.22
N ASP A 175 -4.08 12.33 -12.92
CA ASP A 175 -3.58 11.07 -12.36
C ASP A 175 -4.68 9.99 -12.23
N ALA A 176 -5.95 10.29 -12.55
CA ALA A 176 -7.06 9.34 -12.39
C ALA A 176 -7.44 8.66 -13.72
N TYR A 177 -7.96 7.42 -13.64
CA TYR A 177 -8.58 6.76 -14.79
C TYR A 177 -9.81 7.54 -15.25
N SER A 178 -9.83 7.91 -16.53
CA SER A 178 -10.96 8.60 -17.15
C SER A 178 -11.81 7.71 -18.07
N TYR A 179 -11.25 6.58 -18.51
CA TYR A 179 -11.90 5.53 -19.31
C TYR A 179 -11.20 4.17 -19.03
N PRO A 180 -11.81 3.01 -19.37
CA PRO A 180 -11.32 1.70 -18.94
C PRO A 180 -9.92 1.25 -19.40
N LYS A 181 -9.28 1.95 -20.34
CA LYS A 181 -7.96 1.61 -20.91
C LYS A 181 -6.95 2.76 -20.74
N ASP A 182 -7.11 3.56 -19.70
CA ASP A 182 -6.27 4.72 -19.35
C ASP A 182 -5.05 4.33 -18.49
N ASP A 183 -4.50 3.13 -18.69
CA ASP A 183 -3.51 2.53 -17.78
C ASP A 183 -2.19 3.30 -17.72
N GLN A 184 -1.75 3.85 -18.86
CA GLN A 184 -0.41 4.44 -19.03
C GLN A 184 -0.13 5.62 -18.08
N THR A 185 -1.18 6.35 -17.67
CA THR A 185 -1.03 7.57 -16.86
C THR A 185 -1.74 7.50 -15.51
N SER A 186 -2.39 6.37 -15.21
CA SER A 186 -3.34 6.27 -14.09
C SER A 186 -3.02 5.12 -13.13
N THR A 187 -2.12 4.21 -13.49
CA THR A 187 -1.68 3.11 -12.61
C THR A 187 -0.45 3.51 -11.80
N PHE A 188 -0.55 3.39 -10.49
CA PHE A 188 0.55 3.64 -9.56
C PHE A 188 0.95 2.35 -8.87
N THR A 189 2.25 2.26 -8.52
CA THR A 189 2.78 1.09 -7.82
C THR A 189 3.61 1.49 -6.61
N CYS A 190 3.54 0.67 -5.57
CA CYS A 190 4.38 0.78 -4.37
C CYS A 190 5.00 -0.58 -4.03
N PRO A 191 6.25 -0.62 -3.53
CA PRO A 191 6.83 -1.84 -2.97
C PRO A 191 6.12 -2.29 -1.69
N GLY A 192 6.16 -3.59 -1.40
CA GLY A 192 5.76 -4.15 -0.10
C GLY A 192 6.70 -3.79 1.08
N ALA A 193 6.70 -4.60 2.15
CA ALA A 193 7.48 -4.32 3.37
C ALA A 193 8.99 -4.16 3.10
N THR A 194 9.63 -3.16 3.72
CA THR A 194 11.06 -2.89 3.56
C THR A 194 11.78 -2.81 4.90
N PHE A 195 12.88 -3.56 5.05
CA PHE A 195 13.78 -3.47 6.20
C PHE A 195 14.94 -2.52 5.94
N ALA A 196 15.20 -1.61 6.87
CA ALA A 196 16.41 -0.78 6.87
C ALA A 196 17.48 -1.43 7.77
N ILE A 197 18.47 -2.07 7.15
CA ILE A 197 19.58 -2.71 7.87
C ILE A 197 20.73 -1.72 7.97
N THR A 198 21.05 -1.22 9.16
CA THR A 198 22.07 -0.19 9.36
C THR A 198 23.24 -0.72 10.17
N ASN A 199 24.46 -0.45 9.72
CA ASN A 199 25.67 -0.75 10.47
C ASN A 199 26.04 0.44 11.36
N ASN A 200 25.83 0.38 12.68
CA ASN A 200 26.39 1.36 13.61
C ASN A 200 27.67 0.85 14.31
N CYS A 201 28.15 -0.34 13.97
CA CYS A 201 29.42 -0.81 14.49
C CYS A 201 30.56 0.08 13.97
N PRO A 202 31.65 0.25 14.75
CA PRO A 202 32.80 1.07 14.34
C PRO A 202 33.65 0.42 13.24
N TYR A 203 33.25 -0.74 12.74
CA TYR A 203 33.94 -1.52 11.71
C TYR A 203 32.98 -2.01 10.63
N THR A 204 33.52 -2.43 9.48
CA THR A 204 32.74 -2.99 8.38
C THR A 204 32.11 -4.33 8.77
N VAL A 205 30.83 -4.50 8.44
CA VAL A 205 30.10 -5.76 8.56
C VAL A 205 29.57 -6.17 7.19
N TRP A 206 29.40 -7.48 6.98
CA TRP A 206 28.75 -8.00 5.78
C TRP A 206 27.38 -8.53 6.16
N ALA A 207 26.39 -7.66 6.12
CA ALA A 207 25.00 -8.03 6.36
C ALA A 207 24.57 -9.13 5.38
N ALA A 208 23.75 -10.05 5.86
CA ALA A 208 23.19 -11.15 5.11
C ALA A 208 21.71 -11.30 5.45
N ALA A 209 20.94 -11.75 4.47
CA ALA A 209 19.54 -12.05 4.65
C ALA A 209 19.10 -13.21 3.76
N VAL A 210 18.20 -14.03 4.28
CA VAL A 210 17.47 -15.04 3.49
C VAL A 210 15.99 -14.82 3.75
N PRO A 211 15.19 -14.47 2.73
CA PRO A 211 15.62 -14.04 1.40
C PRO A 211 16.36 -12.69 1.46
N GLY A 212 17.23 -12.40 0.48
CA GLY A 212 17.85 -11.07 0.35
C GLY A 212 19.32 -11.05 -0.06
N GLY A 213 20.04 -12.15 0.10
CA GLY A 213 21.44 -12.26 -0.27
C GLY A 213 22.36 -11.61 0.77
N GLY A 214 23.29 -10.76 0.34
CA GLY A 214 24.15 -10.07 1.29
C GLY A 214 24.89 -8.86 0.73
N ARG A 215 25.35 -8.00 1.64
CA ARG A 215 25.92 -6.70 1.32
C ARG A 215 27.00 -6.30 2.32
N ARG A 216 28.12 -5.79 1.81
CA ARG A 216 29.14 -5.09 2.61
C ARG A 216 28.57 -3.74 3.06
N LEU A 217 28.63 -3.47 4.36
CA LEU A 217 28.23 -2.21 4.97
C LEU A 217 29.38 -1.63 5.79
N ASP A 218 29.91 -0.51 5.33
CA ASP A 218 30.84 0.30 6.14
C ASP A 218 30.07 1.01 7.27
N PRO A 219 30.77 1.53 8.30
CA PRO A 219 30.12 2.23 9.39
C PRO A 219 29.15 3.31 8.89
N ARG A 220 27.95 3.32 9.49
CA ARG A 220 26.80 4.19 9.19
C ARG A 220 26.12 3.97 7.84
N GLN A 221 26.47 2.92 7.09
CA GLN A 221 25.75 2.58 5.88
C GLN A 221 24.46 1.80 6.19
N THR A 222 23.44 2.06 5.38
CA THR A 222 22.14 1.39 5.44
C THR A 222 21.88 0.62 4.16
N TRP A 223 21.35 -0.60 4.30
CA TRP A 223 20.83 -1.43 3.23
C TRP A 223 19.30 -1.52 3.33
N PRO A 224 18.56 -0.94 2.36
CA PRO A 224 17.14 -1.23 2.22
C PRO A 224 16.95 -2.62 1.62
N LEU A 225 16.31 -3.50 2.37
CA LEU A 225 15.96 -4.86 1.95
C LEU A 225 14.43 -4.98 1.84
N PRO A 226 13.86 -4.94 0.63
CA PRO A 226 12.46 -5.27 0.43
C PRO A 226 12.23 -6.77 0.68
N VAL A 227 11.21 -7.11 1.44
CA VAL A 227 10.83 -8.51 1.73
C VAL A 227 9.34 -8.69 1.53
N ASN A 228 8.98 -9.81 0.91
CA ASN A 228 7.60 -10.10 0.54
C ASN A 228 6.75 -10.37 1.79
N PRO A 229 5.55 -9.79 1.90
CA PRO A 229 4.54 -10.26 2.85
C PRO A 229 4.26 -11.76 2.64
N GLY A 230 4.02 -12.50 3.73
CA GLY A 230 3.85 -13.96 3.69
C GLY A 230 5.17 -14.75 3.73
N THR A 231 6.32 -14.07 3.75
CA THR A 231 7.62 -14.71 3.94
C THR A 231 7.67 -15.46 5.27
N THR A 232 8.19 -16.68 5.25
CA THR A 232 8.33 -17.55 6.43
C THR A 232 9.79 -18.00 6.60
N GLY A 233 10.23 -18.14 7.85
CA GLY A 233 11.60 -18.58 8.16
C GLY A 233 12.67 -17.59 7.71
N ALA A 234 12.35 -16.30 7.58
CA ALA A 234 13.34 -15.35 7.12
C ALA A 234 14.31 -14.98 8.23
N ARG A 235 15.54 -14.70 7.84
CA ARG A 235 16.64 -14.35 8.75
C ARG A 235 17.44 -13.18 8.21
N ILE A 236 17.80 -12.25 9.08
CA ILE A 236 18.83 -11.23 8.86
C ILE A 236 19.94 -11.46 9.89
N TRP A 237 21.20 -11.40 9.46
CA TRP A 237 22.35 -11.52 10.37
C TRP A 237 23.56 -10.75 9.86
N ALA A 238 24.50 -10.48 10.77
CA ALA A 238 25.79 -9.87 10.44
C ALA A 238 26.86 -10.94 10.24
N ARG A 239 27.82 -10.65 9.37
CA ARG A 239 29.04 -11.44 9.18
C ARG A 239 30.26 -10.55 9.39
N THR A 240 31.31 -11.11 9.97
CA THR A 240 32.54 -10.37 10.31
C THR A 240 33.76 -10.92 9.60
N ASN A 241 34.74 -10.04 9.38
CA ASN A 241 36.04 -10.35 8.79
C ASN A 241 35.93 -11.18 7.51
N CYS A 242 35.07 -10.75 6.59
CA CYS A 242 34.89 -11.43 5.32
C CYS A 242 35.87 -10.96 4.26
N GLY A 243 36.36 -11.89 3.44
CA GLY A 243 37.08 -11.60 2.20
C GLY A 243 36.37 -12.27 1.03
N PHE A 244 35.91 -11.48 0.05
CA PHE A 244 35.27 -11.97 -1.18
C PHE A 244 36.05 -11.52 -2.41
N ASP A 245 36.12 -12.36 -3.42
CA ASP A 245 36.65 -12.04 -4.75
C ASP A 245 35.63 -11.23 -5.58
N GLY A 246 36.03 -10.85 -6.80
CA GLY A 246 35.16 -10.10 -7.72
C GLY A 246 33.91 -10.86 -8.19
N ALA A 247 33.85 -12.18 -8.00
CA ALA A 247 32.68 -13.01 -8.26
C ALA A 247 31.79 -13.19 -7.01
N GLY A 248 32.17 -12.59 -5.87
CA GLY A 248 31.45 -12.70 -4.61
C GLY A 248 31.68 -14.03 -3.89
N ARG A 249 32.73 -14.79 -4.23
CA ARG A 249 33.12 -16.02 -3.53
C ARG A 249 34.22 -15.72 -2.53
N GLY A 250 34.18 -16.36 -1.37
CA GLY A 250 35.04 -15.96 -0.26
C GLY A 250 34.75 -16.74 1.01
N GLN A 251 35.13 -16.17 2.14
CA GLN A 251 34.77 -16.67 3.46
C GLN A 251 34.64 -15.53 4.46
N CYS A 252 33.79 -15.73 5.46
CA CYS A 252 33.69 -14.92 6.66
C CYS A 252 34.18 -15.69 7.89
N GLN A 253 34.73 -14.97 8.87
CA GLN A 253 35.12 -15.58 10.14
C GLN A 253 33.89 -16.02 10.96
N THR A 254 32.80 -15.26 10.90
CA THR A 254 31.53 -15.58 11.58
C THR A 254 30.34 -15.35 10.67
N GLY A 255 29.27 -16.13 10.84
CA GLY A 255 28.03 -16.00 10.09
C GLY A 255 28.13 -16.35 8.60
N ASP A 256 29.20 -17.01 8.15
CA ASP A 256 29.41 -17.35 6.74
C ASP A 256 28.27 -18.20 6.17
N CYS A 257 27.88 -18.00 4.91
CA CYS A 257 26.76 -18.72 4.29
C CYS A 257 27.21 -19.55 3.08
N GLY A 258 28.24 -20.39 3.28
CA GLY A 258 28.78 -21.27 2.25
C GLY A 258 29.79 -20.56 1.32
N GLY A 259 30.45 -19.53 1.82
CA GLY A 259 31.47 -18.78 1.12
C GLY A 259 30.95 -17.83 0.04
N LEU A 260 29.69 -17.39 0.16
CA LEU A 260 29.03 -16.53 -0.81
C LEU A 260 28.68 -15.16 -0.21
N LEU A 261 28.97 -14.08 -0.94
CA LEU A 261 28.51 -12.74 -0.57
C LEU A 261 26.97 -12.70 -0.62
N GLN A 262 26.39 -13.25 -1.70
CA GLN A 262 24.94 -13.41 -1.88
C GLN A 262 24.48 -14.75 -1.29
N CYS A 263 23.98 -14.71 -0.06
CA CYS A 263 23.50 -15.91 0.62
C CYS A 263 22.25 -16.51 -0.03
N THR A 264 22.28 -17.82 -0.21
CA THR A 264 21.11 -18.64 -0.59
C THR A 264 20.68 -19.60 0.51
N ALA A 265 21.45 -19.67 1.60
CA ALA A 265 21.22 -20.48 2.79
C ALA A 265 21.53 -19.67 4.06
N TYR A 266 21.10 -20.18 5.21
CA TYR A 266 21.36 -19.53 6.50
C TYR A 266 22.86 -19.55 6.85
N GLY A 267 23.28 -18.58 7.66
CA GLY A 267 24.67 -18.44 8.09
C GLY A 267 25.07 -19.51 9.11
N ALA A 268 26.34 -19.92 9.05
CA ALA A 268 26.95 -20.84 9.99
C ALA A 268 27.23 -20.14 11.35
N PRO A 269 26.98 -20.85 12.48
CA PRO A 269 27.35 -20.37 13.81
C PRO A 269 28.85 -20.01 13.93
N PRO A 270 29.22 -19.01 14.74
CA PRO A 270 28.33 -18.19 15.57
C PRO A 270 27.70 -17.03 14.79
N ASN A 271 26.40 -16.79 14.98
CA ASN A 271 25.72 -15.60 14.48
C ASN A 271 24.50 -15.20 15.32
N THR A 272 24.35 -13.90 15.56
CA THR A 272 23.11 -13.33 16.10
C THR A 272 22.11 -13.17 14.96
N LEU A 273 20.92 -13.76 15.11
CA LEU A 273 19.89 -13.78 14.08
C LEU A 273 18.73 -12.85 14.47
N ALA A 274 18.28 -12.01 13.54
CA ALA A 274 16.90 -11.53 13.53
C ALA A 274 16.06 -12.52 12.73
N GLU A 275 15.17 -13.24 13.40
CA GLU A 275 14.24 -14.16 12.76
C GLU A 275 12.90 -13.46 12.58
N PHE A 276 12.28 -13.64 11.42
CA PHE A 276 10.96 -13.07 11.18
C PHE A 276 10.11 -13.87 10.21
N ALA A 277 8.81 -13.71 10.37
CA ALA A 277 7.80 -14.17 9.44
C ALA A 277 6.77 -13.06 9.28
N LEU A 278 6.52 -12.69 8.03
CA LEU A 278 5.61 -11.60 7.71
C LEU A 278 4.22 -12.14 7.42
N ASN A 279 3.20 -11.46 7.91
CA ASN A 279 1.80 -11.71 7.63
C ASN A 279 1.39 -13.18 7.85
N ARG A 280 1.54 -13.67 9.09
CA ARG A 280 1.21 -15.05 9.47
C ARG A 280 -0.16 -15.13 10.14
N PHE A 281 -0.25 -15.77 11.30
CA PHE A 281 -1.51 -16.00 12.00
C PHE A 281 -2.17 -14.67 12.38
N TYR A 282 -3.47 -14.51 12.07
CA TYR A 282 -4.22 -13.27 12.23
C TYR A 282 -3.58 -12.01 11.60
N ASN A 283 -2.85 -12.16 10.48
CA ASN A 283 -2.14 -11.06 9.81
C ASN A 283 -1.12 -10.35 10.70
N LEU A 284 -0.59 -11.05 11.71
CA LEU A 284 0.49 -10.53 12.55
C LEU A 284 1.84 -10.88 11.93
N ASP A 285 2.78 -9.97 12.14
CA ASP A 285 4.19 -10.23 11.88
C ASP A 285 4.82 -10.78 13.16
N PHE A 286 5.63 -11.80 12.98
CA PHE A 286 6.34 -12.45 14.08
C PHE A 286 7.80 -12.17 13.87
N PHE A 287 8.46 -11.71 14.92
CA PHE A 287 9.88 -11.49 14.90
C PHE A 287 10.49 -11.64 16.27
N ASP A 288 11.74 -12.04 16.28
CA ASP A 288 12.56 -12.13 17.48
C ASP A 288 14.04 -11.99 17.13
N ILE A 289 14.85 -11.80 18.18
CA ILE A 289 16.29 -11.97 18.10
C ILE A 289 16.61 -13.32 18.72
N SER A 290 17.30 -14.17 17.95
CA SER A 290 17.67 -15.51 18.33
C SER A 290 19.19 -15.62 18.49
N LEU A 291 19.59 -16.20 19.63
CA LEU A 291 20.98 -16.52 19.98
C LEU A 291 21.22 -18.03 20.02
N VAL A 292 20.29 -18.82 19.47
CA VAL A 292 20.40 -20.29 19.40
C VAL A 292 21.67 -20.69 18.66
N ASP A 293 21.97 -19.98 17.56
CA ASP A 293 23.15 -20.19 16.72
C ASP A 293 24.38 -19.36 17.21
N GLY A 294 24.34 -18.87 18.45
CA GLY A 294 25.42 -18.15 19.10
C GLY A 294 25.32 -16.63 18.96
N PHE A 295 26.43 -15.95 19.24
CA PHE A 295 26.51 -14.49 19.24
C PHE A 295 27.76 -14.04 18.48
N ASN A 296 27.61 -13.05 17.61
CA ASN A 296 28.75 -12.42 16.93
C ASN A 296 28.69 -10.89 16.91
N VAL A 297 27.54 -10.29 16.67
CA VAL A 297 27.35 -8.84 16.60
C VAL A 297 26.07 -8.46 17.34
N PRO A 298 26.11 -7.44 18.23
CA PRO A 298 24.91 -6.90 18.85
C PRO A 298 23.90 -6.46 17.78
N MET A 299 22.62 -6.73 18.02
CA MET A 299 21.55 -6.37 17.10
C MET A 299 20.37 -5.78 17.87
N GLU A 300 19.76 -4.74 17.31
CA GLU A 300 18.39 -4.33 17.63
C GLU A 300 17.51 -4.60 16.41
N PHE A 301 16.35 -5.21 16.63
CA PHE A 301 15.38 -5.48 15.58
C PHE A 301 14.02 -4.92 16.02
N SER A 302 13.50 -3.97 15.24
CA SER A 302 12.31 -3.22 15.64
C SER A 302 11.49 -2.73 14.44
N PRO A 303 10.17 -2.62 14.59
CA PRO A 303 9.33 -1.84 13.66
C PRO A 303 9.75 -0.36 13.68
N THR A 304 9.75 0.30 12.51
CA THR A 304 10.09 1.75 12.40
C THR A 304 8.88 2.65 12.17
N SER A 305 7.68 2.09 12.11
CA SER A 305 6.43 2.84 11.98
C SER A 305 5.73 3.06 13.34
N GLY A 306 5.18 4.27 13.53
CA GLY A 306 4.82 4.88 14.82
C GLY A 306 3.65 4.29 15.61
N GLY A 307 3.33 3.00 15.46
CA GLY A 307 2.25 2.32 16.19
C GLY A 307 2.69 1.11 17.03
N CYS A 308 3.94 0.66 16.93
CA CYS A 308 4.41 -0.52 17.67
C CYS A 308 5.34 -0.12 18.83
N SER A 309 4.79 -0.11 20.04
CA SER A 309 5.60 -0.13 21.26
C SER A 309 6.21 -1.52 21.46
N ARG A 310 7.51 -1.57 21.80
CA ARG A 310 8.32 -2.76 22.14
C ARG A 310 7.48 -3.89 22.75
N GLY A 311 7.06 -4.85 21.93
CA GLY A 311 6.28 -6.02 22.34
C GLY A 311 6.34 -7.10 21.25
N LEU A 312 6.33 -8.36 21.68
CA LEU A 312 6.42 -9.59 20.84
C LEU A 312 5.25 -9.77 19.83
N HIS A 313 4.32 -8.81 19.78
CA HIS A 313 3.16 -8.81 18.90
C HIS A 313 3.06 -7.43 18.24
N ALA A 314 3.58 -7.33 17.02
CA ALA A 314 3.58 -6.10 16.28
C ALA A 314 3.27 -6.39 14.81
N THR A 315 2.35 -5.63 14.23
CA THR A 315 2.04 -5.70 12.80
C THR A 315 3.02 -4.77 12.06
N MET A 316 4.18 -5.31 11.67
CA MET A 316 5.12 -4.73 10.69
C MET A 316 4.52 -4.70 9.28
N THR A 317 3.49 -3.91 9.07
CA THR A 317 2.84 -3.76 7.75
C THR A 317 3.64 -2.91 6.76
N SER A 318 4.79 -2.33 7.12
CA SER A 318 5.43 -1.39 6.19
C SER A 318 6.93 -1.11 6.33
N MET A 319 7.50 -1.06 7.53
CA MET A 319 8.96 -0.90 7.70
C MET A 319 9.47 -1.50 9.00
N GLY A 320 10.60 -2.22 8.92
CA GLY A 320 11.38 -2.67 10.08
C GLY A 320 12.82 -2.16 9.99
N SER A 321 13.53 -2.14 11.11
CA SER A 321 14.96 -1.83 11.18
C SER A 321 15.71 -2.95 11.86
N ALA A 322 16.86 -3.31 11.29
CA ALA A 322 17.88 -4.09 11.97
C ALA A 322 19.09 -3.16 12.16
N LEU A 323 19.37 -2.77 13.40
CA LEU A 323 20.55 -1.99 13.75
C LEU A 323 21.63 -2.98 14.22
N LEU A 324 22.78 -2.96 13.55
CA LEU A 324 23.95 -3.76 13.91
C LEU A 324 24.88 -2.87 14.73
N CYS A 325 24.96 -3.15 16.03
CA CYS A 325 25.36 -2.15 17.02
C CYS A 325 24.51 -0.85 16.94
#